data_AF-A0A960MC71-F1
#
_entry.id   AF-A0A960MC71-F1
#
_cell.length_a   1.000
_cell.length_b   1.000
_cell.length_c   1.000
_cell.angle_alpha   90.00
_cell.angle_beta   90.00
_cell.angle_gamma   90.00
#
_symmetry.space_group_name_H-M   'P 1'
#
loop_
_entity.id
_entity.type
_entity.pdbx_description
1 polymer ?
#
loop_
_entity_poly.entity_id
_entity_poly.type
_entity_poly.pdbx_seq_one_letter_code
_entity_poly.pdbx_strand_id
1 'polypeptide(L)'
;MLDLFEFPSFLAQATTAVEVSDGAGKFSVDTLVKLIIYLSVSLVFSFLCSVAEAVLLSVNGGYIDSMKRQGLKAGDILTRFKTRPDEPLAAILTVNTIAHTVGAAGVGHEAAVLFGDRWLGVSSGVMTLLILIGSEIIPKTIGANHWRRLAAPTAHGVRAATWALKPLIRLLLKFTKDLANHEGQDQSRAEIESVVWRASKSGTLSETESAVLRNVFDLRRIPVRKIMTPRVVVYSLPEDLTVGGYRRDCGDNVFSRIPVFDGMPDKITGFVLRSDILSASDSEASLRSMMRELPVVVDTLPVSALYADLLSRREHLAMVVNEYGDFVGIASLEDVIETLIGREIVDELDPVEDMRRQALNHRRKGVDD
;
A
#
# COMPACT_ATOMS: atom_id res chain seq x y z
N MET A 1 52.69 27.07 -48.00
CA MET A 1 51.37 26.45 -48.19
C MET A 1 50.61 26.69 -46.90
N LEU A 2 49.43 27.32 -46.99
CA LEU A 2 48.54 27.80 -45.90
C LEU A 2 48.87 29.18 -45.31
N ASP A 3 48.13 30.19 -45.79
CA ASP A 3 47.54 31.23 -44.93
C ASP A 3 46.11 31.47 -45.45
N LEU A 4 45.14 31.17 -44.61
CA LEU A 4 43.70 31.23 -44.87
C LEU A 4 43.15 32.26 -43.86
N PHE A 5 43.27 33.54 -44.22
CA PHE A 5 42.89 34.68 -43.36
C PHE A 5 42.36 35.83 -44.22
N GLU A 6 41.18 35.65 -44.81
CA GLU A 6 40.33 36.77 -45.25
C GLU A 6 38.87 36.32 -45.17
N PHE A 7 38.16 36.76 -44.13
CA PHE A 7 36.70 36.85 -43.96
C PHE A 7 36.49 37.06 -42.44
N PRO A 8 36.38 38.30 -41.93
CA PRO A 8 35.22 39.15 -42.25
C PRO A 8 35.50 40.67 -42.15
N SER A 9 35.77 41.34 -43.26
CA SER A 9 35.59 42.80 -43.41
C SER A 9 34.16 43.18 -43.84
N PHE A 10 33.29 42.19 -44.04
CA PHE A 10 31.90 42.34 -44.48
C PHE A 10 30.89 42.49 -43.33
N LEU A 11 31.25 42.08 -42.10
CA LEU A 11 30.38 42.22 -40.91
C LEU A 11 30.53 43.56 -40.18
N ALA A 12 31.58 44.33 -40.47
CA ALA A 12 31.81 45.65 -39.87
C ALA A 12 31.06 46.80 -40.57
N GLN A 13 30.46 46.55 -41.75
CA GLN A 13 29.71 47.57 -42.52
C GLN A 13 28.18 47.41 -42.44
N ALA A 14 27.67 46.38 -41.78
CA ALA A 14 26.23 46.24 -41.51
C ALA A 14 25.78 46.92 -40.20
N THR A 15 26.71 47.53 -39.46
CA THR A 15 26.48 48.16 -38.13
C THR A 15 26.30 49.67 -38.19
N THR A 16 26.24 50.27 -39.38
CA THR A 16 26.04 51.72 -39.53
C THR A 16 24.64 52.05 -40.04
N ALA A 17 23.89 52.74 -39.17
CA ALA A 17 22.77 53.62 -39.47
C ALA A 17 21.44 52.97 -39.89
N VAL A 18 20.68 52.50 -38.89
CA VAL A 18 19.25 52.81 -38.80
C VAL A 18 18.93 53.19 -37.35
N GLU A 19 19.39 54.37 -36.93
CA GLU A 19 18.79 55.06 -35.78
C GLU A 19 17.49 55.70 -36.28
N VAL A 20 16.37 54.99 -36.13
CA VAL A 20 15.04 55.63 -36.19
C VAL A 20 14.84 56.33 -34.86
N SER A 21 15.14 57.63 -34.86
CA SER A 21 14.74 58.55 -33.81
C SER A 21 13.23 58.76 -33.90
N ASP A 22 12.46 58.10 -33.04
CA ASP A 22 11.12 58.55 -32.70
C ASP A 22 10.84 58.30 -31.20
N GLY A 23 10.13 59.24 -30.57
CA GLY A 23 10.10 59.46 -29.11
C GLY A 23 9.39 58.42 -28.24
N ALA A 24 9.58 57.12 -28.47
CA ALA A 24 9.05 56.04 -27.64
C ALA A 24 10.00 54.82 -27.62
N GLY A 25 10.83 54.71 -26.58
CA GLY A 25 11.65 53.51 -26.29
C GLY A 25 12.80 53.27 -27.29
N LYS A 26 14.03 53.11 -26.79
CA LYS A 26 15.16 52.72 -27.66
C LYS A 26 14.94 51.28 -28.13
N PHE A 27 14.41 51.08 -29.32
CA PHE A 27 14.25 49.76 -29.92
C PHE A 27 15.63 49.23 -30.39
N SER A 28 16.37 48.61 -29.48
CA SER A 28 17.65 47.98 -29.80
C SER A 28 17.46 46.52 -30.19
N VAL A 29 17.98 46.13 -31.36
CA VAL A 29 17.95 44.74 -31.85
C VAL A 29 18.60 43.79 -30.83
N ASP A 30 19.62 44.25 -30.10
CA ASP A 30 20.31 43.45 -29.09
C ASP A 30 19.40 43.07 -27.90
N THR A 31 18.56 44.01 -27.46
CA THR A 31 17.60 43.81 -26.36
C THR A 31 16.51 42.82 -26.79
N LEU A 32 16.04 42.92 -28.04
CA LEU A 32 15.07 41.97 -28.60
C LEU A 32 15.65 40.54 -28.70
N VAL A 33 16.91 40.42 -29.15
CA VAL A 33 17.61 39.13 -29.21
C VAL A 33 17.74 38.51 -27.81
N LYS A 34 18.15 39.29 -26.80
CA LYS A 34 18.24 38.83 -25.41
C LYS A 34 16.89 38.37 -24.87
N LEU A 35 15.82 39.12 -25.11
CA LEU A 35 14.47 38.76 -24.71
C LEU A 35 14.04 37.41 -25.30
N ILE A 36 14.26 37.20 -26.59
CA ILE A 36 13.93 35.93 -27.26
C ILE A 36 14.78 34.79 -26.70
N ILE A 37 16.06 35.01 -26.41
CA ILE A 37 16.93 34.00 -25.81
C ILE A 37 16.43 33.61 -24.41
N TYR A 38 16.19 34.57 -23.52
CA TYR A 38 15.69 34.29 -22.17
C TYR A 38 14.35 33.55 -22.20
N LEU A 39 13.43 34.00 -23.06
CA LEU A 39 12.12 33.36 -23.23
C LEU A 39 12.28 31.92 -23.75
N SER A 40 13.07 31.73 -24.80
CA SER A 40 13.24 30.42 -25.45
C SER A 40 13.92 29.41 -24.53
N VAL A 41 14.99 29.81 -23.82
CA VAL A 41 15.68 28.96 -22.84
C VAL A 41 14.72 28.59 -21.71
N SER A 42 13.99 29.54 -21.15
CA SER A 42 13.01 29.28 -20.10
C SER A 42 11.93 28.30 -20.54
N LEU A 43 11.34 28.52 -21.72
CA LEU A 43 10.25 27.69 -22.23
C LEU A 43 10.72 26.26 -22.51
N VAL A 44 11.90 26.09 -23.11
CA VAL A 44 12.46 24.75 -23.43
C VAL A 44 12.79 23.97 -22.16
N PHE A 45 13.50 24.57 -21.20
CA PHE A 45 13.83 23.88 -19.96
C PHE A 45 12.58 23.51 -19.15
N SER A 46 11.62 24.43 -19.06
CA SER A 46 10.36 24.17 -18.37
C SER A 46 9.54 23.08 -19.09
N PHE A 47 9.45 23.12 -20.42
CA PHE A 47 8.82 22.08 -21.23
C PHE A 47 9.41 20.70 -20.94
N LEU A 48 10.75 20.58 -20.95
CA LEU A 48 11.44 19.31 -20.68
C LEU A 48 11.18 18.81 -19.26
N CYS A 49 11.15 19.71 -18.26
CA CYS A 49 10.83 19.37 -16.88
C CYS A 49 9.39 18.87 -16.75
N SER A 50 8.43 19.57 -17.33
CA SER A 50 7.00 19.19 -17.34
C SER A 50 6.75 17.85 -18.03
N VAL A 51 7.44 17.57 -19.15
CA VAL A 51 7.40 16.23 -19.78
C VAL A 51 7.98 15.19 -18.84
N ALA A 52 9.15 15.45 -18.25
CA ALA A 52 9.81 14.50 -17.37
C ALA A 52 8.96 14.16 -16.14
N GLU A 53 8.33 15.15 -15.54
CA GLU A 53 7.38 15.00 -14.42
C GLU A 53 6.23 14.08 -14.81
N ALA A 54 5.53 14.39 -15.90
CA ALA A 54 4.40 13.59 -16.35
C ALA A 54 4.80 12.14 -16.70
N VAL A 55 5.95 11.94 -17.35
CA VAL A 55 6.47 10.60 -17.65
C VAL A 55 6.74 9.80 -16.38
N LEU A 56 7.40 10.37 -15.38
CA LEU A 56 7.69 9.68 -14.12
C LEU A 56 6.42 9.26 -13.37
N LEU A 57 5.40 10.11 -13.39
CA LEU A 57 4.11 9.84 -12.77
C LEU A 57 3.33 8.77 -13.53
N SER A 58 3.37 8.78 -14.87
CA SER A 58 2.59 7.86 -15.71
C SER A 58 3.21 6.47 -15.93
N VAL A 59 4.53 6.31 -15.82
CA VAL A 59 5.18 4.99 -16.00
C VAL A 59 4.71 4.01 -14.91
N ASN A 60 4.35 2.79 -15.30
CA ASN A 60 3.92 1.71 -14.41
C ASN A 60 4.99 0.61 -14.22
N GLY A 61 4.84 -0.20 -13.17
CA GLY A 61 5.78 -1.27 -12.81
C GLY A 61 5.98 -2.32 -13.90
N GLY A 62 4.89 -2.79 -14.53
CA GLY A 62 4.97 -3.80 -15.58
C GLY A 62 5.80 -3.38 -16.80
N TYR A 63 5.74 -2.10 -17.18
CA TYR A 63 6.59 -1.57 -18.24
C TYR A 63 8.06 -1.49 -17.83
N ILE A 64 8.35 -1.06 -16.59
CA ILE A 64 9.72 -1.04 -16.05
C ILE A 64 10.33 -2.45 -16.06
N ASP A 65 9.57 -3.46 -15.66
CA ASP A 65 10.03 -4.85 -15.67
C ASP A 65 10.28 -5.35 -17.10
N SER A 66 9.43 -4.96 -18.06
CA SER A 66 9.67 -5.24 -19.48
C SER A 66 10.98 -4.63 -19.97
N MET A 67 11.28 -3.37 -19.61
CA MET A 67 12.55 -2.71 -19.97
C MET A 67 13.76 -3.44 -19.38
N LYS A 68 13.66 -3.92 -18.13
CA LYS A 68 14.73 -4.70 -17.49
C LYS A 68 14.96 -6.04 -18.17
N ARG A 69 13.89 -6.76 -18.55
CA ARG A 69 13.99 -8.00 -19.32
C ARG A 69 14.63 -7.80 -20.70
N GLN A 70 14.43 -6.62 -21.31
CA GLN A 70 15.08 -6.22 -22.56
C GLN A 70 16.55 -5.75 -22.36
N GLY A 71 17.08 -5.77 -21.14
CA GLY A 71 18.45 -5.35 -20.84
C GLY A 71 18.68 -3.83 -20.85
N LEU A 72 17.62 -3.01 -20.81
CA LEU A 72 17.73 -1.55 -20.84
C LEU A 72 18.05 -0.99 -19.45
N LYS A 73 19.19 -0.31 -19.32
CA LYS A 73 19.62 0.38 -18.07
C LYS A 73 18.59 1.40 -17.55
N ALA A 74 17.77 1.96 -18.43
CA ALA A 74 16.70 2.88 -18.04
C ALA A 74 15.67 2.23 -17.11
N GLY A 75 15.43 0.91 -17.24
CA GLY A 75 14.55 0.16 -16.33
C GLY A 75 15.05 0.24 -14.87
N ASP A 76 16.34 -0.01 -14.63
CA ASP A 76 16.92 0.06 -13.29
C ASP A 76 16.87 1.48 -12.69
N ILE A 77 17.05 2.50 -13.53
CA ILE A 77 16.97 3.91 -13.11
C ILE A 77 15.53 4.24 -12.69
N LEU A 78 14.55 3.88 -13.52
CA LEU A 78 13.13 4.11 -13.22
C LEU A 78 12.66 3.32 -11.99
N THR A 79 13.19 2.10 -11.76
CA THR A 79 12.95 1.38 -10.50
C THR A 79 13.40 2.20 -9.30
N ARG A 80 14.60 2.81 -9.34
CA ARG A 80 15.09 3.67 -8.25
C ARG A 80 14.24 4.92 -8.06
N PHE A 81 13.77 5.53 -9.14
CA PHE A 81 12.88 6.68 -9.07
C PHE A 81 11.51 6.33 -8.47
N LYS A 82 10.99 5.12 -8.72
CA LYS A 82 9.74 4.66 -8.09
C LYS A 82 9.89 4.30 -6.63
N THR A 83 11.05 3.78 -6.20
CA THR A 83 11.28 3.46 -4.78
C THR A 83 11.58 4.68 -3.91
N ARG A 84 12.09 5.76 -4.51
CA ARG A 84 12.33 7.04 -3.84
C ARG A 84 11.88 8.20 -4.75
N PRO A 85 10.58 8.48 -4.84
CA PRO A 85 10.04 9.49 -5.75
C PRO A 85 10.45 10.92 -5.38
N ASP A 86 10.74 11.19 -4.11
CA ASP A 86 11.04 12.53 -3.62
C ASP A 86 12.30 13.12 -4.28
N GLU A 87 13.37 12.34 -4.45
CA GLU A 87 14.63 12.81 -5.04
C GLU A 87 14.48 13.27 -6.51
N PRO A 88 13.96 12.46 -7.45
CA PRO A 88 13.79 12.86 -8.83
C PRO A 88 12.71 13.94 -9.01
N LEU A 89 11.60 13.89 -8.27
CA LEU A 89 10.56 14.93 -8.36
C LEU A 89 11.07 16.28 -7.85
N ALA A 90 11.77 16.30 -6.70
CA ALA A 90 12.38 17.52 -6.19
C ALA A 90 13.39 18.11 -7.19
N ALA A 91 14.20 17.27 -7.85
CA ALA A 91 15.12 17.72 -8.88
C ALA A 91 14.39 18.41 -10.04
N ILE A 92 13.36 17.77 -10.60
CA ILE A 92 12.59 18.31 -11.74
C ILE A 92 11.90 19.62 -11.36
N LEU A 93 11.20 19.64 -10.22
CA LEU A 93 10.49 20.83 -9.75
C LEU A 93 11.45 21.98 -9.46
N THR A 94 12.64 21.68 -8.92
CA THR A 94 13.68 22.69 -8.68
C THR A 94 14.18 23.29 -9.99
N VAL A 95 14.55 22.46 -10.99
CA VAL A 95 14.99 22.95 -12.30
C VAL A 95 13.88 23.77 -12.97
N ASN A 96 12.63 23.29 -12.89
CA ASN A 96 11.50 24.00 -13.46
C ASN A 96 11.32 25.37 -12.81
N THR A 97 11.33 25.43 -11.47
CA THR A 97 11.17 26.68 -10.72
C THR A 97 12.30 27.67 -11.03
N ILE A 98 13.55 27.20 -11.14
CA ILE A 98 14.68 28.03 -11.54
C ILE A 98 14.48 28.56 -12.95
N ALA A 99 14.09 27.71 -13.90
CA ALA A 99 13.83 28.11 -15.28
C ALA A 99 12.75 29.19 -15.36
N HIS A 100 11.62 29.01 -14.67
CA HIS A 100 10.54 30.01 -14.61
C HIS A 100 11.01 31.32 -13.97
N THR A 101 11.73 31.25 -12.86
CA THR A 101 12.15 32.45 -12.11
C THR A 101 13.16 33.27 -12.89
N VAL A 102 14.21 32.62 -13.40
CA VAL A 102 15.26 33.27 -14.19
C VAL A 102 14.70 33.77 -15.53
N GLY A 103 13.84 32.97 -16.18
CA GLY A 103 13.17 33.33 -17.41
C GLY A 103 12.27 34.55 -17.25
N ALA A 104 11.38 34.54 -16.25
CA ALA A 104 10.46 35.64 -15.98
C ALA A 104 11.21 36.93 -15.59
N ALA A 105 12.26 36.83 -14.77
CA ALA A 105 13.08 37.98 -14.40
C ALA A 105 13.82 38.56 -15.62
N GLY A 106 14.44 37.71 -16.45
CA GLY A 106 15.16 38.13 -17.65
C GLY A 106 14.25 38.74 -18.71
N VAL A 107 13.15 38.08 -19.04
CA VAL A 107 12.16 38.61 -20.00
C VAL A 107 11.50 39.88 -19.46
N GLY A 108 11.17 39.93 -18.16
CA GLY A 108 10.62 41.14 -17.54
C GLY A 108 11.56 42.34 -17.61
N HIS A 109 12.86 42.12 -17.36
CA HIS A 109 13.87 43.17 -17.48
C HIS A 109 13.99 43.69 -18.92
N GLU A 110 14.17 42.79 -19.89
CA GLU A 110 14.32 43.19 -21.30
C GLU A 110 13.01 43.80 -21.86
N ALA A 111 11.83 43.33 -21.39
CA ALA A 111 10.54 43.90 -21.76
C ALA A 111 10.34 45.32 -21.21
N ALA A 112 10.85 45.60 -20.00
CA ALA A 112 10.86 46.96 -19.45
C ALA A 112 11.65 47.92 -20.35
N VAL A 113 12.81 47.46 -20.83
CA VAL A 113 13.71 48.26 -21.66
C VAL A 113 13.14 48.47 -23.07
N LEU A 114 12.51 47.44 -23.67
CA LEU A 114 11.95 47.50 -25.04
C LEU A 114 10.62 48.23 -25.13
N PHE A 115 9.68 47.92 -24.24
CA PHE A 115 8.30 48.37 -24.34
C PHE A 115 7.97 49.48 -23.35
N GLY A 116 8.86 49.78 -22.41
CA GLY A 116 8.65 50.76 -21.34
C GLY A 116 7.74 50.23 -20.22
N ASP A 117 7.84 50.88 -19.05
CA ASP A 117 7.19 50.42 -17.82
C ASP A 117 5.66 50.29 -17.92
N ARG A 118 5.03 51.06 -18.81
CA ARG A 118 3.57 51.01 -19.04
C ARG A 118 3.09 49.68 -19.59
N TRP A 119 3.91 48.99 -20.38
CA TRP A 119 3.55 47.73 -21.03
C TRP A 119 4.02 46.49 -20.26
N LEU A 120 4.76 46.69 -19.16
CA LEU A 120 5.24 45.61 -18.32
C LEU A 120 4.13 44.66 -17.87
N GLY A 121 3.03 45.18 -17.32
CA GLY A 121 1.93 44.34 -16.84
C GLY A 121 1.31 43.47 -17.94
N VAL A 122 1.10 44.02 -19.13
CA VAL A 122 0.57 43.27 -20.28
C VAL A 122 1.57 42.22 -20.76
N SER A 123 2.86 42.60 -20.87
CA SER A 123 3.93 41.69 -21.30
C SER A 123 4.12 40.51 -20.34
N SER A 124 4.06 40.75 -19.02
CA SER A 124 4.11 39.70 -18.01
C SER A 124 2.90 38.78 -18.08
N GLY A 125 1.69 39.32 -18.27
CA GLY A 125 0.47 38.51 -18.42
C GLY A 125 0.52 37.58 -19.64
N VAL A 126 0.95 38.10 -20.79
CA VAL A 126 1.13 37.30 -22.01
C VAL A 126 2.20 36.23 -21.81
N MET A 127 3.33 36.57 -21.18
CA MET A 127 4.39 35.61 -20.87
C MET A 127 3.89 34.48 -19.95
N THR A 128 3.17 34.82 -18.88
CA THR A 128 2.61 33.82 -17.95
C THR A 128 1.66 32.87 -18.68
N LEU A 129 0.81 33.38 -19.58
CA LEU A 129 -0.08 32.54 -20.38
C LEU A 129 0.70 31.58 -21.30
N LEU A 130 1.74 32.09 -21.97
CA LEU A 130 2.60 31.29 -22.85
C LEU A 130 3.33 30.19 -22.08
N ILE A 131 3.84 30.50 -20.90
CA ILE A 131 4.48 29.53 -20.02
C ILE A 131 3.48 28.48 -19.55
N LEU A 132 2.30 28.90 -19.06
CA LEU A 132 1.29 27.98 -18.54
C LEU A 132 0.81 27.00 -19.62
N ILE A 133 0.47 27.51 -20.80
CA ILE A 133 -0.03 26.66 -21.89
C ILE A 133 1.12 25.87 -22.52
N GLY A 134 2.16 26.57 -22.96
CA GLY A 134 3.24 26.03 -23.79
C GLY A 134 4.26 25.19 -23.03
N SER A 135 4.52 25.50 -21.76
CA SER A 135 5.55 24.83 -20.95
C SER A 135 5.00 23.97 -19.82
N GLU A 136 3.72 24.10 -19.45
CA GLU A 136 3.12 23.31 -18.37
C GLU A 136 1.98 22.39 -18.82
N ILE A 137 0.90 22.91 -19.41
CA ILE A 137 -0.29 22.12 -19.75
C ILE A 137 -0.03 21.17 -20.93
N ILE A 138 0.41 21.71 -22.07
CA ILE A 138 0.68 20.91 -23.28
C ILE A 138 1.74 19.84 -23.01
N PRO A 139 2.89 20.16 -22.38
CA PRO A 139 3.97 19.18 -22.25
C PRO A 139 3.63 18.07 -21.25
N LYS A 140 2.89 18.38 -20.17
CA LYS A 140 2.38 17.36 -19.25
C LYS A 140 1.42 16.39 -19.97
N THR A 141 0.58 16.92 -20.85
CA THR A 141 -0.32 16.10 -21.70
C THR A 141 0.47 15.19 -22.64
N ILE A 142 1.52 15.72 -23.28
CA ILE A 142 2.40 14.92 -24.15
C ILE A 142 3.09 13.81 -23.35
N GLY A 143 3.68 14.15 -22.19
CA GLY A 143 4.36 13.19 -21.32
C GLY A 143 3.43 12.08 -20.83
N ALA A 144 2.21 12.42 -20.41
CA ALA A 144 1.22 11.47 -19.92
C ALA A 144 0.64 10.54 -21.01
N ASN A 145 0.61 10.98 -22.28
CA ASN A 145 0.10 10.17 -23.38
C ASN A 145 1.21 9.38 -24.10
N HIS A 146 2.46 9.86 -24.09
CA HIS A 146 3.58 9.27 -24.82
C HIS A 146 4.70 8.73 -23.93
N TRP A 147 4.42 8.50 -22.64
CA TRP A 147 5.41 8.06 -21.65
C TRP A 147 6.20 6.82 -22.07
N ARG A 148 5.63 5.88 -22.83
CA ARG A 148 6.36 4.68 -23.29
C ARG A 148 7.58 5.03 -24.13
N ARG A 149 7.47 6.00 -25.04
CA ARG A 149 8.59 6.43 -25.90
C ARG A 149 9.56 7.34 -25.15
N LEU A 150 9.04 8.10 -24.18
CA LEU A 150 9.80 9.10 -23.43
C LEU A 150 10.48 8.55 -22.16
N ALA A 151 10.07 7.36 -21.69
CA ALA A 151 10.56 6.78 -20.43
C ALA A 151 12.09 6.64 -20.38
N ALA A 152 12.70 6.11 -21.44
CA ALA A 152 14.14 5.93 -21.50
C ALA A 152 14.93 7.25 -21.50
N PRO A 153 14.67 8.23 -22.40
CA PRO A 153 15.38 9.50 -22.37
C PRO A 153 15.12 10.28 -21.07
N THR A 154 13.88 10.27 -20.55
CA THR A 154 13.55 10.89 -19.27
C THR A 154 14.34 10.27 -18.12
N ALA A 155 14.46 8.94 -18.07
CA ALA A 155 15.21 8.27 -17.00
C ALA A 155 16.67 8.77 -16.92
N HIS A 156 17.34 8.89 -18.07
CA HIS A 156 18.71 9.38 -18.12
C HIS A 156 18.83 10.88 -17.83
N GLY A 157 17.95 11.71 -18.40
CA GLY A 157 17.94 13.16 -18.19
C GLY A 157 17.67 13.52 -16.73
N VAL A 158 16.66 12.91 -16.12
CA VAL A 158 16.34 13.12 -14.69
C VAL A 158 17.49 12.62 -13.81
N ARG A 159 18.12 11.49 -14.13
CA ARG A 159 19.27 11.00 -13.35
C ARG A 159 20.42 12.00 -13.33
N ALA A 160 20.71 12.65 -14.46
CA ALA A 160 21.72 13.69 -14.54
C ALA A 160 21.32 14.91 -13.69
N ALA A 161 20.07 15.37 -13.79
CA ALA A 161 19.54 16.48 -13.00
C ALA A 161 19.58 16.19 -11.48
N THR A 162 19.11 15.02 -11.06
CA THR A 162 19.15 14.58 -9.65
C THR A 162 20.58 14.47 -9.14
N TRP A 163 21.54 14.01 -9.95
CA TRP A 163 22.94 13.95 -9.56
C TRP A 163 23.54 15.36 -9.37
N ALA A 164 23.25 16.29 -10.29
CA ALA A 164 23.71 17.67 -10.21
C ALA A 164 23.13 18.42 -9.00
N LEU A 165 21.83 18.23 -8.70
CA LEU A 165 21.13 18.89 -7.60
C LEU A 165 21.18 18.14 -6.27
N LYS A 166 21.87 17.00 -6.21
CA LYS A 166 21.97 16.15 -5.03
C LYS A 166 22.33 16.88 -3.72
N PRO A 167 23.32 17.81 -3.67
CA PRO A 167 23.63 18.50 -2.42
C PRO A 167 22.46 19.36 -1.93
N LEU A 168 21.77 20.05 -2.84
CA LEU A 168 20.60 20.88 -2.53
C LEU A 168 19.41 20.02 -2.08
N ILE A 169 19.12 18.93 -2.78
CA ILE A 169 18.01 18.02 -2.45
C ILE A 169 18.19 17.41 -1.06
N ARG A 170 19.41 17.01 -0.69
CA ARG A 170 19.71 16.49 0.66
C ARG A 170 19.46 17.51 1.75
N LEU A 171 19.80 18.78 1.50
CA LEU A 171 19.53 19.86 2.43
C LEU A 171 18.02 20.02 2.64
N LEU A 172 17.25 20.08 1.54
CA LEU A 172 15.79 20.23 1.57
C LEU A 172 15.09 19.06 2.28
N LEU A 173 15.43 17.82 1.94
CA LEU A 173 14.83 16.62 2.55
C LEU A 173 15.12 16.48 4.04
N LYS A 174 16.24 17.03 4.53
CA LYS A 174 16.56 17.03 5.96
C LYS A 174 15.57 17.88 6.75
N PHE A 175 15.13 19.03 6.20
CA PHE A 175 14.11 19.87 6.83
C PHE A 175 12.72 19.23 6.83
N THR A 176 12.39 18.42 5.82
CA THR A 176 11.07 17.79 5.71
C THR A 176 10.93 16.55 6.60
N LYS A 177 12.01 15.79 6.83
CA LYS A 177 11.96 14.56 7.64
C LYS A 177 11.64 14.79 9.11
N ASP A 178 12.02 15.93 9.67
CA ASP A 178 11.70 16.27 11.06
C ASP A 178 10.20 16.53 11.26
N LEU A 179 9.43 16.76 10.19
CA LEU A 179 7.98 16.96 10.23
C LEU A 179 7.16 15.66 10.12
N ALA A 180 7.71 14.59 9.51
CA ALA A 180 6.94 13.40 9.12
C ALA A 180 6.96 12.25 10.15
N ASN A 181 7.61 12.43 11.31
CA ASN A 181 8.02 11.33 12.18
C ASN A 181 6.94 10.78 13.13
N HIS A 182 5.63 11.02 12.89
CA HIS A 182 4.56 10.69 13.85
C HIS A 182 3.54 9.61 13.42
N GLU A 183 3.65 8.94 12.26
CA GLU A 183 2.54 8.07 11.76
C GLU A 183 2.94 6.71 11.14
N GLY A 184 4.14 6.21 11.39
CA GLY A 184 4.77 5.16 10.56
C GLY A 184 4.21 3.72 10.61
N GLN A 185 3.34 3.33 11.54
CA GLN A 185 2.87 1.92 11.63
C GLN A 185 1.48 1.67 11.03
N ASP A 186 0.53 2.59 11.20
CA ASP A 186 -0.82 2.41 10.63
C ASP A 186 -0.86 2.69 9.13
N GLN A 187 -0.04 3.63 8.65
CA GLN A 187 0.05 3.97 7.22
C GLN A 187 0.54 2.79 6.38
N SER A 188 1.54 2.03 6.85
CA SER A 188 2.09 0.88 6.11
C SER A 188 1.06 -0.24 5.90
N ARG A 189 0.13 -0.45 6.85
CA ARG A 189 -0.92 -1.47 6.73
C ARG A 189 -2.00 -1.07 5.74
N ALA A 190 -2.49 0.16 5.85
CA ALA A 190 -3.45 0.71 4.90
C ALA A 190 -2.87 0.72 3.47
N GLU A 191 -1.57 1.00 3.33
CA GLU A 191 -0.87 0.88 2.05
C GLU A 191 -0.87 -0.55 1.51
N ILE A 192 -0.54 -1.56 2.33
CA ILE A 192 -0.55 -2.97 1.91
C ILE A 192 -1.97 -3.42 1.52
N GLU A 193 -2.98 -3.06 2.32
CA GLU A 193 -4.38 -3.37 2.01
C GLU A 193 -4.81 -2.72 0.68
N SER A 194 -4.36 -1.49 0.41
CA SER A 194 -4.62 -0.81 -0.86
C SER A 194 -3.96 -1.50 -2.07
N VAL A 195 -2.81 -2.16 -1.87
CA VAL A 195 -2.13 -2.94 -2.91
C VAL A 195 -2.93 -4.21 -3.20
N VAL A 196 -3.37 -4.93 -2.18
CA VAL A 196 -4.22 -6.11 -2.32
C VAL A 196 -5.54 -5.76 -3.02
N TRP A 197 -6.18 -4.65 -2.63
CA TRP A 197 -7.40 -4.15 -3.27
C TRP A 197 -7.21 -3.85 -4.75
N ARG A 198 -6.12 -3.16 -5.12
CA ARG A 198 -5.81 -2.84 -6.52
C ARG A 198 -5.53 -4.08 -7.35
N ALA A 199 -4.79 -5.05 -6.79
CA ALA A 199 -4.49 -6.32 -7.44
C ALA A 199 -5.76 -7.16 -7.69
N SER A 200 -6.73 -7.10 -6.79
CA SER A 200 -8.06 -7.70 -6.99
C SER A 200 -8.81 -7.02 -8.15
N LYS A 201 -8.88 -5.68 -8.15
CA LYS A 201 -9.56 -4.92 -9.21
C LYS A 201 -8.92 -5.04 -10.58
N SER A 202 -7.61 -5.27 -10.66
CA SER A 202 -6.91 -5.52 -11.93
C SER A 202 -7.05 -6.96 -12.43
N GLY A 203 -7.76 -7.83 -11.70
CA GLY A 203 -7.91 -9.25 -12.02
C GLY A 203 -6.62 -10.07 -11.81
N THR A 204 -5.64 -9.51 -11.11
CA THR A 204 -4.38 -10.20 -10.78
C THR A 204 -4.56 -11.16 -9.60
N LEU A 205 -5.47 -10.83 -8.68
CA LEU A 205 -5.93 -11.71 -7.61
C LEU A 205 -7.42 -11.97 -7.78
N SER A 206 -7.84 -13.21 -7.55
CA SER A 206 -9.25 -13.56 -7.42
C SER A 206 -9.87 -12.93 -6.18
N GLU A 207 -11.21 -12.85 -6.13
CA GLU A 207 -11.94 -12.35 -4.97
C GLU A 207 -11.69 -13.21 -3.73
N THR A 208 -11.61 -14.53 -3.89
CA THR A 208 -11.32 -15.47 -2.79
C THR A 208 -9.93 -15.25 -2.21
N GLU A 209 -8.89 -15.13 -3.04
CA GLU A 209 -7.53 -14.84 -2.56
C GLU A 209 -7.46 -13.49 -1.84
N SER A 210 -8.18 -12.50 -2.36
CA SER A 210 -8.24 -11.16 -1.76
C SER A 210 -8.93 -11.17 -0.40
N ALA A 211 -9.98 -11.99 -0.23
CA ALA A 211 -10.67 -12.16 1.04
C ALA A 211 -9.77 -12.83 2.08
N VAL A 212 -9.10 -13.93 1.73
CA VAL A 212 -8.16 -14.62 2.63
C VAL A 212 -7.05 -13.67 3.09
N LEU A 213 -6.46 -12.89 2.18
CA LEU A 213 -5.42 -11.92 2.53
C LEU A 213 -5.91 -10.85 3.52
N ARG A 214 -7.16 -10.39 3.40
CA ARG A 214 -7.74 -9.46 4.38
C ARG A 214 -7.94 -10.11 5.73
N ASN A 215 -8.49 -11.32 5.75
CA ASN A 215 -8.72 -12.07 6.98
C ASN A 215 -7.40 -12.29 7.75
N VAL A 216 -6.27 -12.56 7.07
CA VAL A 216 -4.94 -12.63 7.70
C VAL A 216 -4.60 -11.37 8.52
N PHE A 217 -4.95 -10.19 8.02
CA PHE A 217 -4.72 -8.94 8.75
C PHE A 217 -5.69 -8.81 9.94
N ASP A 218 -6.93 -9.25 9.77
CA ASP A 218 -7.98 -9.17 10.79
C ASP A 218 -7.79 -10.14 11.95
N LEU A 219 -7.14 -11.30 11.76
CA LEU A 219 -6.87 -12.28 12.83
C LEU A 219 -6.14 -11.67 14.05
N ARG A 220 -5.39 -10.60 13.86
CA ARG A 220 -4.71 -9.87 14.95
C ARG A 220 -5.64 -9.01 15.79
N ARG A 221 -6.83 -8.68 15.28
CA ARG A 221 -7.81 -7.79 15.90
C ARG A 221 -9.03 -8.55 16.41
N ILE A 222 -9.34 -9.69 15.81
CA ILE A 222 -10.46 -10.54 16.22
C ILE A 222 -10.06 -11.22 17.54
N PRO A 223 -10.83 -11.05 18.62
CA PRO A 223 -10.63 -11.77 19.87
C PRO A 223 -11.24 -13.19 19.77
N VAL A 224 -10.68 -14.15 20.50
CA VAL A 224 -11.13 -15.55 20.54
C VAL A 224 -12.63 -15.68 20.83
N ARG A 225 -13.19 -14.81 21.69
CA ARG A 225 -14.63 -14.79 21.99
C ARG A 225 -15.55 -14.68 20.77
N LYS A 226 -15.05 -14.18 19.63
CA LYS A 226 -15.83 -14.05 18.39
C LYS A 226 -15.86 -15.32 17.55
N ILE A 227 -14.91 -16.23 17.76
CA ILE A 227 -14.77 -17.46 16.96
C ILE A 227 -15.02 -18.71 17.79
N MET A 228 -14.97 -18.61 19.13
CA MET A 228 -15.19 -19.75 20.01
C MET A 228 -16.59 -20.35 19.87
N THR A 229 -16.70 -21.65 20.13
CA THR A 229 -17.97 -22.32 20.40
C THR A 229 -18.43 -21.97 21.82
N PRO A 230 -19.55 -21.22 21.98
CA PRO A 230 -19.98 -20.74 23.30
C PRO A 230 -20.40 -21.88 24.23
N ARG A 231 -20.15 -21.76 25.54
CA ARG A 231 -20.43 -22.79 26.56
C ARG A 231 -21.82 -23.43 26.46
N VAL A 232 -22.84 -22.65 26.08
CA VAL A 232 -24.25 -23.08 26.01
C VAL A 232 -24.52 -24.14 24.94
N VAL A 233 -23.62 -24.31 23.97
CA VAL A 233 -23.72 -25.29 22.88
C VAL A 233 -22.52 -26.23 22.85
N VAL A 234 -21.66 -26.20 23.88
CA VAL A 234 -20.54 -27.13 23.97
C VAL A 234 -21.06 -28.51 24.33
N TYR A 235 -20.85 -29.47 23.44
CA TYR A 235 -21.05 -30.88 23.75
C TYR A 235 -19.94 -31.37 24.68
N SER A 236 -20.32 -31.82 25.88
CA SER A 236 -19.38 -32.28 26.91
C SER A 236 -19.96 -33.47 27.66
N LEU A 237 -19.10 -34.24 28.34
CA LEU A 237 -19.48 -35.47 29.04
C LEU A 237 -19.00 -35.48 30.49
N PRO A 238 -19.73 -36.16 31.41
CA PRO A 238 -19.24 -36.39 32.76
C PRO A 238 -17.95 -37.21 32.75
N GLU A 239 -16.94 -36.82 33.53
CA GLU A 239 -15.65 -37.53 33.59
C GLU A 239 -15.77 -38.94 34.21
N ASP A 240 -16.80 -39.19 35.02
CA ASP A 240 -17.12 -40.47 35.63
C ASP A 240 -17.94 -41.41 34.72
N LEU A 241 -18.37 -40.95 33.54
CA LEU A 241 -19.04 -41.79 32.55
C LEU A 241 -18.12 -42.96 32.15
N THR A 242 -18.68 -44.17 32.07
CA THR A 242 -17.93 -45.34 31.64
C THR A 242 -17.91 -45.47 30.11
N VAL A 243 -16.90 -46.13 29.56
CA VAL A 243 -16.81 -46.46 28.13
C VAL A 243 -18.07 -47.19 27.65
N GLY A 244 -18.58 -48.14 28.43
CA GLY A 244 -19.80 -48.87 28.12
C GLY A 244 -21.06 -47.99 28.16
N GLY A 245 -21.11 -46.98 29.03
CA GLY A 245 -22.16 -45.96 29.04
C GLY A 245 -22.13 -45.11 27.78
N TYR A 246 -20.95 -44.58 27.44
CA TYR A 246 -20.76 -43.79 26.22
C TYR A 246 -21.20 -44.53 24.95
N ARG A 247 -20.84 -45.81 24.80
CA ARG A 247 -21.23 -46.59 23.60
C ARG A 247 -22.72 -46.82 23.47
N ARG A 248 -23.44 -46.95 24.59
CA ARG A 248 -24.89 -47.16 24.60
C ARG A 248 -25.64 -45.86 24.32
N ASP A 249 -25.21 -44.78 24.94
CA ASP A 249 -26.03 -43.57 25.05
C ASP A 249 -25.49 -42.39 24.20
N CYS A 250 -24.24 -42.46 23.72
CA CYS A 250 -23.52 -41.33 23.10
C CYS A 250 -22.71 -41.70 21.84
N GLY A 251 -22.75 -42.95 21.37
CA GLY A 251 -21.87 -43.46 20.30
C GLY A 251 -21.98 -42.75 18.95
N ASP A 252 -23.12 -42.08 18.71
CA ASP A 252 -23.47 -41.44 17.43
C ASP A 252 -22.96 -39.99 17.30
N ASN A 253 -22.23 -39.44 18.28
CA ASN A 253 -21.70 -38.09 18.13
C ASN A 253 -20.61 -38.00 17.04
N VAL A 254 -20.43 -36.81 16.47
CA VAL A 254 -19.47 -36.54 15.38
C VAL A 254 -18.16 -35.92 15.87
N PHE A 255 -18.10 -35.49 17.13
CA PHE A 255 -16.96 -34.73 17.66
C PHE A 255 -15.78 -35.64 17.99
N SER A 256 -14.61 -35.33 17.41
CA SER A 256 -13.37 -36.10 17.64
C SER A 256 -12.77 -35.86 19.03
N ARG A 257 -12.90 -34.63 19.55
CA ARG A 257 -12.39 -34.20 20.85
C ARG A 257 -13.56 -33.72 21.69
N ILE A 258 -13.79 -34.38 22.82
CA ILE A 258 -14.97 -34.13 23.66
C ILE A 258 -14.48 -33.63 25.02
N PRO A 259 -14.79 -32.38 25.40
CA PRO A 259 -14.53 -31.89 26.75
C PRO A 259 -15.23 -32.75 27.81
N VAL A 260 -14.55 -32.97 28.94
CA VAL A 260 -15.11 -33.68 30.10
C VAL A 260 -15.19 -32.77 31.31
N PHE A 261 -16.19 -32.98 32.16
CA PHE A 261 -16.46 -32.16 33.32
C PHE A 261 -16.63 -32.95 34.62
N ASP A 262 -16.35 -32.30 35.74
CA ASP A 262 -16.54 -32.82 37.09
C ASP A 262 -17.81 -32.25 37.73
N GLY A 263 -18.86 -33.08 37.83
CA GLY A 263 -20.13 -32.74 38.47
C GLY A 263 -21.01 -31.75 37.70
N MET A 264 -20.52 -30.53 37.43
CA MET A 264 -21.24 -29.49 36.68
C MET A 264 -20.63 -29.30 35.28
N PRO A 265 -21.44 -29.11 34.23
CA PRO A 265 -20.96 -28.90 32.85
C PRO A 265 -19.94 -27.76 32.67
N ASP A 266 -20.01 -26.72 33.51
CA ASP A 266 -19.10 -25.58 33.45
C ASP A 266 -17.72 -25.86 34.07
N LYS A 267 -17.56 -26.98 34.80
CA LYS A 267 -16.30 -27.38 35.44
C LYS A 267 -15.54 -28.36 34.55
N ILE A 268 -15.08 -27.86 33.39
CA ILE A 268 -14.27 -28.64 32.45
C ILE A 268 -12.92 -28.99 33.08
N THR A 269 -12.59 -30.27 33.14
CA THR A 269 -11.34 -30.80 33.73
C THR A 269 -10.33 -31.25 32.67
N GLY A 270 -10.77 -31.48 31.45
CA GLY A 270 -9.92 -31.89 30.33
C GLY A 270 -10.73 -32.25 29.11
N PHE A 271 -10.16 -33.06 28.22
CA PHE A 271 -10.88 -33.64 27.09
C PHE A 271 -10.50 -35.10 26.86
N VAL A 272 -11.35 -35.82 26.14
CA VAL A 272 -11.10 -37.19 25.69
C VAL A 272 -11.21 -37.28 24.17
N LEU A 273 -10.47 -38.21 23.56
CA LEU A 273 -10.63 -38.52 22.14
C LEU A 273 -11.69 -39.58 21.96
N ARG A 274 -12.61 -39.34 21.03
CA ARG A 274 -13.61 -40.35 20.62
C ARG A 274 -12.96 -41.66 20.19
N SER A 275 -11.84 -41.59 19.45
CA SER A 275 -11.08 -42.76 19.02
C SER A 275 -10.60 -43.62 20.19
N ASP A 276 -10.21 -42.99 21.30
CA ASP A 276 -9.68 -43.70 22.48
C ASP A 276 -10.83 -44.43 23.19
N ILE A 277 -12.01 -43.79 23.30
CA ILE A 277 -13.20 -44.41 23.88
C ILE A 277 -13.69 -45.60 23.03
N LEU A 278 -13.71 -45.45 21.71
CA LEU A 278 -14.15 -46.49 20.79
C LEU A 278 -13.18 -47.68 20.73
N SER A 279 -11.88 -47.45 20.95
CA SER A 279 -10.85 -48.49 20.94
C SER A 279 -10.63 -49.17 22.31
N ALA A 280 -11.13 -48.60 23.40
CA ALA A 280 -10.95 -49.14 24.75
C ALA A 280 -11.65 -50.50 24.95
N SER A 281 -10.93 -51.56 25.28
CA SER A 281 -11.55 -52.89 25.48
C SER A 281 -12.39 -52.97 26.77
N ASP A 282 -11.96 -52.23 27.80
CA ASP A 282 -12.62 -52.24 29.11
C ASP A 282 -13.84 -51.30 29.11
N SER A 283 -15.03 -51.89 29.27
CA SER A 283 -16.29 -51.14 29.28
C SER A 283 -16.56 -50.43 30.61
N GLU A 284 -15.90 -50.85 31.70
CA GLU A 284 -16.05 -50.25 33.03
C GLU A 284 -15.05 -49.12 33.28
N ALA A 285 -14.05 -48.96 32.40
CA ALA A 285 -13.13 -47.83 32.47
C ALA A 285 -13.89 -46.50 32.37
N SER A 286 -13.60 -45.59 33.30
CA SER A 286 -14.15 -44.23 33.31
C SER A 286 -13.41 -43.33 32.31
N LEU A 287 -14.10 -42.35 31.72
CA LEU A 287 -13.51 -41.35 30.82
C LEU A 287 -12.35 -40.59 31.46
N ARG A 288 -12.38 -40.37 32.79
CA ARG A 288 -11.28 -39.80 33.57
C ARG A 288 -9.94 -40.49 33.31
N SER A 289 -9.95 -41.81 33.10
CA SER A 289 -8.72 -42.59 32.86
C SER A 289 -8.05 -42.33 31.50
N MET A 290 -8.80 -41.77 30.55
CA MET A 290 -8.36 -41.43 29.19
C MET A 290 -8.27 -39.91 28.97
N MET A 291 -8.44 -39.13 30.04
CA MET A 291 -8.48 -37.68 29.99
C MET A 291 -7.10 -37.11 29.65
N ARG A 292 -7.12 -36.10 28.78
CA ARG A 292 -5.96 -35.29 28.38
C ARG A 292 -6.15 -33.86 28.86
N GLU A 293 -5.04 -33.19 29.12
CA GLU A 293 -5.03 -31.79 29.55
C GLU A 293 -5.56 -30.88 28.44
N LEU A 294 -6.43 -29.93 28.78
CA LEU A 294 -6.99 -28.97 27.84
C LEU A 294 -6.32 -27.60 28.04
N PRO A 295 -5.56 -27.07 27.06
CA PRO A 295 -4.93 -25.76 27.17
C PRO A 295 -5.94 -24.65 27.46
N VAL A 296 -5.57 -23.69 28.30
CA VAL A 296 -6.46 -22.59 28.70
C VAL A 296 -6.02 -21.27 28.07
N VAL A 297 -6.96 -20.56 27.46
CA VAL A 297 -6.77 -19.24 26.86
C VAL A 297 -7.83 -18.26 27.33
N VAL A 298 -7.49 -16.98 27.37
CA VAL A 298 -8.45 -15.91 27.69
C VAL A 298 -9.28 -15.52 26.46
N ASP A 299 -10.55 -15.20 26.65
CA ASP A 299 -11.50 -14.87 25.58
C ASP A 299 -11.12 -13.61 24.78
N THR A 300 -10.35 -12.70 25.39
CA THR A 300 -9.80 -11.49 24.80
C THR A 300 -8.54 -11.71 23.95
N LEU A 301 -7.94 -12.91 24.00
CA LEU A 301 -6.74 -13.24 23.23
C LEU A 301 -6.99 -13.03 21.73
N PRO A 302 -6.08 -12.43 20.96
CA PRO A 302 -6.24 -12.35 19.51
C PRO A 302 -6.20 -13.74 18.86
N VAL A 303 -7.01 -13.96 17.84
CA VAL A 303 -7.05 -15.24 17.10
C VAL A 303 -5.69 -15.61 16.52
N SER A 304 -4.90 -14.64 16.06
CA SER A 304 -3.53 -14.90 15.60
C SER A 304 -2.60 -15.46 16.68
N ALA A 305 -2.84 -15.08 17.95
CA ALA A 305 -2.07 -15.59 19.08
C ALA A 305 -2.56 -16.98 19.49
N LEU A 306 -3.88 -17.22 19.47
CA LEU A 306 -4.45 -18.56 19.64
C LEU A 306 -3.87 -19.55 18.62
N TYR A 307 -3.83 -19.17 17.34
CA TYR A 307 -3.24 -19.97 16.26
C TYR A 307 -1.80 -20.37 16.58
N ALA A 308 -0.97 -19.41 16.99
CA ALA A 308 0.42 -19.65 17.32
C ALA A 308 0.58 -20.56 18.55
N ASP A 309 -0.25 -20.37 19.58
CA ASP A 309 -0.23 -21.18 20.80
C ASP A 309 -0.60 -22.64 20.50
N LEU A 310 -1.75 -22.87 19.83
CA LEU A 310 -2.21 -24.20 19.43
C LEU A 310 -1.17 -24.93 18.57
N LEU A 311 -0.60 -24.27 17.57
CA LEU A 311 0.45 -24.86 16.72
C LEU A 311 1.72 -25.20 17.50
N SER A 312 2.16 -24.32 18.39
CA SER A 312 3.39 -24.52 19.16
C SER A 312 3.28 -25.73 20.11
N ARG A 313 2.08 -25.95 20.66
CA ARG A 313 1.76 -27.06 21.56
C ARG A 313 1.35 -28.33 20.82
N ARG A 314 1.10 -28.26 19.51
CA ARG A 314 0.51 -29.32 18.68
C ARG A 314 -0.86 -29.77 19.22
N GLU A 315 -1.59 -28.82 19.78
CA GLU A 315 -2.95 -29.02 20.27
C GLU A 315 -3.96 -28.43 19.28
N HIS A 316 -5.15 -28.99 19.25
CA HIS A 316 -6.21 -28.59 18.31
C HIS A 316 -7.43 -27.97 19.01
N LEU A 317 -7.47 -27.99 20.33
CA LEU A 317 -8.59 -27.51 21.13
C LEU A 317 -8.07 -26.77 22.35
N ALA A 318 -8.68 -25.65 22.70
CA ALA A 318 -8.41 -24.90 23.91
C ALA A 318 -9.72 -24.57 24.65
N MET A 319 -9.64 -24.59 25.98
CA MET A 319 -10.64 -24.03 26.87
C MET A 319 -10.52 -22.51 26.88
N VAL A 320 -11.64 -21.82 26.67
CA VAL A 320 -11.72 -20.36 26.72
C VAL A 320 -12.33 -19.93 28.04
N VAL A 321 -11.62 -19.05 28.74
CA VAL A 321 -12.06 -18.46 30.01
C VAL A 321 -12.18 -16.94 29.91
N ASN A 322 -13.03 -16.34 30.72
CA ASN A 322 -13.06 -14.89 30.90
C ASN A 322 -11.91 -14.40 31.81
N GLU A 323 -11.80 -13.08 32.01
CA GLU A 323 -10.83 -12.49 32.95
C GLU A 323 -10.96 -12.94 34.42
N TYR A 324 -12.11 -13.52 34.82
CA TYR A 324 -12.35 -14.03 36.17
C TYR A 324 -12.04 -15.54 36.31
N GLY A 325 -11.70 -16.21 35.19
CA GLY A 325 -11.41 -17.64 35.14
C GLY A 325 -12.63 -18.53 34.90
N ASP A 326 -13.81 -17.97 34.63
CA ASP A 326 -15.01 -18.76 34.33
C ASP A 326 -14.94 -19.33 32.91
N PHE A 327 -15.41 -20.57 32.75
CA PHE A 327 -15.58 -21.19 31.44
C PHE A 327 -16.63 -20.44 30.59
N VAL A 328 -16.21 -19.99 29.40
CA VAL A 328 -17.10 -19.30 28.45
C VAL A 328 -17.26 -20.03 27.13
N GLY A 329 -16.40 -20.99 26.82
CA GLY A 329 -16.49 -21.81 25.62
C GLY A 329 -15.22 -22.57 25.28
N ILE A 330 -15.17 -23.16 24.10
CA ILE A 330 -13.98 -23.82 23.54
C ILE A 330 -13.62 -23.19 22.20
N ALA A 331 -12.34 -23.17 21.85
CA ALA A 331 -11.88 -22.72 20.55
C ALA A 331 -10.98 -23.78 19.91
N SER A 332 -11.24 -24.08 18.65
CA SER A 332 -10.53 -25.11 17.90
C SER A 332 -9.58 -24.49 16.86
N LEU A 333 -8.64 -25.29 16.34
CA LEU A 333 -7.80 -24.86 15.22
C LEU A 333 -8.65 -24.69 13.94
N GLU A 334 -9.71 -25.47 13.83
CA GLU A 334 -10.70 -25.43 12.76
C GLU A 334 -11.39 -24.05 12.73
N ASP A 335 -11.86 -23.53 13.87
CA ASP A 335 -12.45 -22.18 13.99
C ASP A 335 -11.49 -21.07 13.49
N VAL A 336 -10.20 -21.24 13.76
CA VAL A 336 -9.16 -20.30 13.30
C VAL A 336 -9.04 -20.33 11.77
N ILE A 337 -9.04 -21.53 11.19
CA ILE A 337 -8.93 -21.72 9.74
C ILE A 337 -10.20 -21.22 9.04
N GLU A 338 -11.39 -21.46 9.59
CA GLU A 338 -12.65 -20.92 9.10
C GLU A 338 -12.64 -19.39 9.09
N THR A 339 -12.14 -18.78 10.15
CA THR A 339 -12.01 -17.31 10.23
C THR A 339 -11.03 -16.79 9.19
N LEU A 340 -9.95 -17.52 8.91
CA LEU A 340 -8.98 -17.18 7.87
C LEU A 340 -9.58 -17.31 6.46
N ILE A 341 -10.34 -18.37 6.18
CA ILE A 341 -10.96 -18.63 4.88
C ILE A 341 -12.21 -17.76 4.68
N GLY A 342 -12.87 -17.35 5.77
CA GLY A 342 -14.12 -16.61 5.76
C GLY A 342 -15.34 -17.47 5.39
N ARG A 343 -15.27 -18.79 5.62
CA ARG A 343 -16.33 -19.77 5.37
C ARG A 343 -16.26 -20.87 6.42
N GLU A 344 -17.41 -21.38 6.82
CA GLU A 344 -17.54 -22.56 7.68
C GLU A 344 -17.03 -23.80 6.92
N ILE A 345 -16.32 -24.69 7.61
CA ILE A 345 -15.89 -25.98 7.06
C ILE A 345 -16.93 -27.00 7.51
N VAL A 346 -17.97 -27.19 6.69
CA VAL A 346 -19.05 -28.14 6.96
C VAL A 346 -18.57 -29.56 6.59
N ASP A 347 -18.50 -30.45 7.57
CA ASP A 347 -18.24 -31.88 7.33
C ASP A 347 -19.53 -32.57 6.85
N GLU A 348 -19.40 -33.66 6.09
CA GLU A 348 -20.53 -34.42 5.53
C GLU A 348 -21.47 -34.99 6.62
N LEU A 349 -20.96 -35.07 7.85
CA LEU A 349 -21.65 -35.60 9.01
C LEU A 349 -22.24 -34.51 9.93
N ASP A 350 -22.01 -33.23 9.64
CA ASP A 350 -22.43 -32.15 10.54
C ASP A 350 -23.95 -31.90 10.47
N PRO A 351 -24.67 -32.00 11.60
CA PRO A 351 -26.12 -31.77 11.62
C PRO A 351 -26.49 -30.27 11.55
N VAL A 352 -25.53 -29.35 11.76
CA VAL A 352 -25.73 -27.90 11.83
C VAL A 352 -24.53 -27.18 11.22
N GLU A 353 -24.76 -26.24 10.29
CA GLU A 353 -23.70 -25.49 9.59
C GLU A 353 -22.87 -24.54 10.48
N ASP A 354 -23.41 -24.06 11.61
CA ASP A 354 -22.75 -23.09 12.50
C ASP A 354 -23.31 -23.19 13.94
N MET A 355 -22.48 -23.67 14.86
CA MET A 355 -22.81 -23.82 16.28
C MET A 355 -23.03 -22.47 16.99
N ARG A 356 -22.41 -21.39 16.51
CA ARG A 356 -22.57 -20.04 17.06
C ARG A 356 -23.97 -19.49 16.72
N ARG A 357 -24.47 -19.77 15.51
CA ARG A 357 -25.88 -19.49 15.14
C ARG A 357 -26.86 -20.28 16.00
N GLN A 358 -26.57 -21.54 16.29
CA GLN A 358 -27.42 -22.35 17.17
C GLN A 358 -27.48 -21.74 18.59
N ALA A 359 -26.35 -21.28 19.15
CA ALA A 359 -26.32 -20.61 20.44
C ALA A 359 -27.20 -19.34 20.46
N LEU A 360 -27.16 -18.53 19.40
CA LEU A 360 -28.02 -17.35 19.27
C LEU A 360 -29.52 -17.70 19.23
N ASN A 361 -29.88 -18.82 18.60
CA ASN A 361 -31.25 -19.30 18.55
C ASN A 361 -31.75 -19.78 19.93
N HIS A 362 -30.89 -20.46 20.71
CA HIS A 362 -31.23 -20.82 22.11
C HIS A 362 -31.45 -19.58 22.97
N ARG A 363 -30.63 -18.53 22.80
CA ARG A 363 -30.79 -17.26 23.52
C ARG A 363 -32.10 -16.55 23.21
N ARG A 364 -32.58 -16.60 21.96
CA ARG A 364 -33.88 -16.03 21.57
C ARG A 364 -35.05 -16.79 22.21
N LYS A 365 -35.01 -18.13 22.18
CA LYS A 365 -36.07 -18.96 22.76
C LYS A 365 -36.19 -18.78 24.29
N GLY A 366 -35.09 -18.60 25.00
CA GLY A 366 -35.12 -18.34 26.45
C GLY A 366 -35.49 -16.91 26.87
N VAL A 367 -35.82 -16.01 25.92
CA VAL A 367 -36.33 -14.66 26.19
C VAL A 367 -37.85 -14.58 25.94
N ASP A 368 -38.42 -15.55 25.22
CA ASP A 368 -39.84 -15.63 24.88
C ASP A 368 -40.65 -16.56 25.82
N ASP A 369 -39.98 -17.23 26.77
CA ASP A 369 -40.54 -17.99 27.91
C ASP A 369 -40.20 -17.26 29.22
#